data_AF-A0A9D5TNQ0-F1
#
_entry.id   AF-A0A9D5TNQ0-F1
#
_cell.length_a   1.000
_cell.length_b   1.000
_cell.length_c   1.000
_cell.angle_alpha   90.00
_cell.angle_beta   90.00
_cell.angle_gamma   90.00
#
_symmetry.space_group_name_H-M   'P 1'
#
loop_
_entity.id
_entity.type
_entity.pdbx_description
1 polymer ?
#
loop_
_entity_poly.entity_id
_entity_poly.type
_entity_poly.pdbx_seq_one_letter_code
_entity_poly.pdbx_strand_id
1 'polypeptide(L)'
;DAERMLGGKERVMAAMREIESNPDATAKEKNVMTILEVCNEMYARGIEFLPVDLYASHQTKFLEENGAIRPPLNTIAGVSDAVAEAICQAREQGEFLSIEDFKRRAQIGTSIVDKLKEFNVLSAIPETNQVSLFDMM
;
A
#
# COMPACT_ATOMS: atom_id res chain seq x y z
N ASP A 1 9.51 7.07 -0.92
CA ASP A 1 8.96 8.17 -0.12
C ASP A 1 7.75 7.75 0.71
N ALA A 2 6.72 7.12 0.12
CA ALA A 2 5.54 6.63 0.87
C ALA A 2 5.89 5.77 2.10
N GLU A 3 6.84 4.84 1.99
CA GLU A 3 7.30 4.00 3.11
C GLU A 3 7.84 4.79 4.32
N ARG A 4 8.40 5.98 4.11
CA ARG A 4 8.88 6.85 5.20
C ARG A 4 7.71 7.55 5.93
N MET A 5 6.60 7.77 5.23
CA MET A 5 5.42 8.49 5.70
C MET A 5 4.42 7.58 6.43
N LEU A 6 4.27 6.35 5.95
CA LEU A 6 3.26 5.39 6.43
C LEU A 6 3.68 4.62 7.69
N GLY A 7 4.94 4.69 8.11
CA GLY A 7 5.47 3.86 9.19
C GLY A 7 5.31 4.41 10.62
N GLY A 8 4.32 5.28 10.85
CA GLY A 8 4.05 5.84 12.16
C GLY A 8 4.93 7.03 12.57
N LYS A 9 4.57 7.64 13.70
CA LYS A 9 5.19 8.87 14.23
C LYS A 9 6.70 8.77 14.41
N GLU A 10 7.19 7.68 14.99
CA GLU A 10 8.62 7.50 15.26
C GLU A 10 9.45 7.48 13.98
N ARG A 11 8.96 6.78 12.94
CA ARG A 11 9.64 6.69 11.64
C ARG A 11 9.64 8.02 10.91
N VAL A 12 8.53 8.76 10.98
CA VAL A 12 8.45 10.13 10.44
C VAL A 12 9.45 11.05 11.15
N MET A 13 9.49 11.05 12.49
CA MET A 13 10.44 11.86 13.25
C MET A 13 11.90 11.49 12.96
N ALA A 14 12.21 10.20 12.78
CA ALA A 14 13.55 9.75 12.40
C ALA A 14 13.95 10.27 11.00
N ALA A 15 13.04 10.17 10.03
CA ALA A 15 13.28 10.68 8.67
C ALA A 15 13.43 12.21 8.63
N MET A 16 12.67 12.94 9.45
CA MET A 16 12.83 14.40 9.59
C MET A 16 14.22 14.75 10.10
N ARG A 17 14.70 14.09 11.16
CA ARG A 17 16.05 14.31 11.72
C ARG A 17 17.16 14.03 10.71
N GLU A 18 17.01 12.98 9.90
CA GLU A 18 17.96 12.64 8.83
C GLU A 18 18.10 13.82 7.85
N ILE A 19 16.97 14.37 7.39
CA ILE A 19 16.96 15.50 6.45
C ILE A 19 17.49 16.79 7.10
N GLU A 20 17.11 17.09 8.35
CA GLU A 20 17.60 18.29 9.08
C GLU A 20 19.11 18.26 9.31
N SER A 21 19.65 17.08 9.59
CA SER A 21 21.08 16.89 9.84
C SER A 21 21.94 16.97 8.57
N ASN A 22 21.32 16.98 7.37
CA ASN A 22 22.01 17.07 6.10
C ASN A 22 22.08 18.54 5.62
N PRO A 23 23.25 19.21 5.75
CA PRO A 23 23.41 20.61 5.31
C PRO A 23 23.27 20.78 3.79
N ASP A 24 23.48 19.70 3.01
CA ASP A 24 23.43 19.68 1.55
C ASP A 24 22.09 19.11 1.03
N ALA A 25 21.04 19.11 1.85
CA ALA A 25 19.72 18.58 1.50
C ALA A 25 19.20 19.18 0.19
N THR A 26 18.88 18.28 -0.74
CA THR A 26 18.38 18.58 -2.08
C THR A 26 16.98 19.21 -2.04
N ALA A 27 16.57 19.86 -3.13
CA ALA A 27 15.21 20.37 -3.26
C ALA A 27 14.14 19.27 -3.10
N LYS A 28 14.44 18.04 -3.55
CA LYS A 28 13.55 16.88 -3.38
C LYS A 28 13.40 16.52 -1.89
N GLU A 29 14.50 16.47 -1.14
CA GLU A 29 14.46 16.17 0.30
C GLU A 29 13.72 17.25 1.09
N LYS A 30 13.87 18.52 0.73
CA LYS A 30 13.09 19.61 1.34
C LYS A 30 11.59 19.48 1.07
N ASN A 31 11.19 19.07 -0.14
CA ASN A 31 9.78 18.79 -0.43
C ASN A 31 9.26 17.59 0.39
N VAL A 32 10.08 16.54 0.56
CA VAL A 32 9.75 15.41 1.42
C VAL A 32 9.61 15.86 2.87
N MET A 33 10.48 16.75 3.37
CA MET A 33 10.40 17.29 4.71
C MET A 33 9.05 17.95 4.98
N THR A 34 8.57 18.80 4.07
CA THR A 34 7.24 19.43 4.20
C THR A 34 6.12 18.40 4.31
N ILE A 35 6.20 17.29 3.59
CA ILE A 35 5.20 16.21 3.70
C ILE A 35 5.34 15.50 5.06
N LEU A 36 6.56 15.25 5.54
CA LEU A 36 6.80 14.62 6.84
C LEU A 36 6.28 15.47 8.00
N GLU A 37 6.40 16.80 7.93
CA GLU A 37 5.83 17.72 8.92
C GLU A 37 4.31 17.58 9.03
N VAL A 38 3.62 17.51 7.89
CA VAL A 38 2.17 17.28 7.84
C VAL A 38 1.80 15.91 8.41
N CYS A 39 2.55 14.85 8.06
CA CYS A 39 2.34 13.53 8.66
C CYS A 39 2.57 13.53 10.17
N ASN A 40 3.60 14.23 10.67
CA ASN A 40 3.86 14.34 12.11
C ASN A 40 2.73 15.07 12.84
N GLU A 41 2.18 16.13 12.25
CA GLU A 41 1.01 16.83 12.80
C GLU A 41 -0.22 15.90 12.83
N MET A 42 -0.47 15.16 11.74
CA MET A 42 -1.55 14.19 11.62
C MET A 42 -1.48 13.16 12.77
N TYR A 43 -0.32 12.54 12.98
CA TYR A 43 -0.11 11.62 14.10
C TYR A 43 -0.24 12.29 15.47
N ALA A 44 0.20 13.54 15.62
CA ALA A 44 0.05 14.29 16.88
C ALA A 44 -1.43 14.59 17.21
N ARG A 45 -2.31 14.65 16.20
CA ARG A 45 -3.76 14.77 16.34
C ARG A 45 -4.48 13.43 16.55
N GLY A 46 -3.75 12.32 16.55
CA GLY A 46 -4.32 10.97 16.68
C GLY A 46 -4.94 10.42 15.40
N ILE A 47 -4.64 11.02 14.24
CA ILE A 47 -5.00 10.46 12.93
C ILE A 47 -3.88 9.52 12.50
N GLU A 48 -4.23 8.30 12.11
CA GLU A 48 -3.29 7.26 11.71
C GLU A 48 -3.46 6.84 10.26
N PHE A 49 -2.42 6.26 9.66
CA PHE A 49 -2.56 5.57 8.38
C PHE A 49 -2.96 4.11 8.61
N LEU A 50 -4.01 3.68 7.92
CA LEU A 50 -4.39 2.27 7.83
C LEU A 50 -3.43 1.53 6.88
N PRO A 51 -3.30 0.20 7.00
CA PRO A 51 -2.61 -0.58 5.98
C PRO A 51 -3.29 -0.44 4.61
N VAL A 52 -2.52 -0.62 3.54
CA VAL A 52 -3.09 -0.76 2.20
C VAL A 52 -3.91 -2.03 2.17
N ASP A 53 -5.12 -1.97 1.61
CA ASP A 53 -6.06 -3.09 1.56
C ASP A 53 -6.53 -3.33 0.13
N LEU A 54 -6.58 -4.60 -0.26
CA LEU A 54 -6.89 -4.99 -1.63
C LEU A 54 -8.28 -4.53 -2.10
N TYR A 55 -9.25 -4.49 -1.19
CA TYR A 55 -10.65 -4.20 -1.50
C TYR A 55 -11.09 -2.81 -1.05
N ALA A 56 -10.50 -2.28 0.02
CA ALA A 56 -10.85 -0.97 0.56
C ALA A 56 -9.98 0.17 0.00
N SER A 57 -8.71 -0.08 -0.36
CA SER A 57 -7.87 1.00 -0.91
C SER A 57 -8.33 1.41 -2.31
N HIS A 58 -8.28 2.71 -2.59
CA HIS A 58 -8.47 3.23 -3.95
C HIS A 58 -7.20 2.98 -4.79
N GLN A 59 -7.32 3.05 -6.12
CA GLN A 59 -6.15 2.96 -7.01
C GLN A 59 -5.10 4.05 -6.74
N THR A 60 -5.54 5.31 -6.62
CA THR A 60 -4.65 6.49 -6.58
C THR A 60 -5.00 7.56 -5.53
N LYS A 61 -6.05 7.37 -4.73
CA LYS A 61 -6.54 8.39 -3.78
C LYS A 61 -6.42 7.90 -2.35
N PHE A 62 -5.98 8.79 -1.46
CA PHE A 62 -6.13 8.56 -0.02
C PHE A 62 -7.61 8.68 0.35
N LEU A 63 -8.11 7.73 1.12
CA LEU A 63 -9.48 7.72 1.60
C LEU A 63 -9.51 7.95 3.10
N GLU A 64 -10.54 8.64 3.59
CA GLU A 64 -10.83 8.70 5.02
C GLU A 64 -11.67 7.49 5.40
N GLU A 65 -11.30 6.83 6.51
CA GLU A 65 -12.01 5.67 7.02
C GLU A 65 -11.94 5.69 8.55
N ASN A 66 -13.09 5.91 9.21
CA ASN A 66 -13.23 5.91 10.66
C ASN A 66 -12.25 6.83 11.40
N GLY A 67 -11.97 8.02 10.85
CA GLY A 67 -11.01 8.97 11.44
C GLY A 67 -9.54 8.63 11.19
N ALA A 68 -9.26 7.58 10.43
CA ALA A 68 -7.93 7.25 9.91
C ALA A 68 -7.86 7.49 8.40
N ILE A 69 -6.66 7.43 7.83
CA ILE A 69 -6.44 7.61 6.39
C ILE A 69 -5.97 6.28 5.80
N ARG A 70 -6.70 5.77 4.80
CA ARG A 70 -6.31 4.61 4.02
C ARG A 70 -5.49 5.04 2.79
N PRO A 71 -4.25 4.56 2.66
CA PRO A 71 -3.43 4.84 1.49
C PRO A 71 -3.92 4.08 0.24
N PRO A 72 -3.72 4.64 -0.96
CA PRO A 72 -4.03 3.96 -2.21
C PRO A 72 -3.03 2.86 -2.57
N LEU A 73 -3.43 1.98 -3.49
CA LEU A 73 -2.60 0.87 -3.98
C LEU A 73 -1.29 1.35 -4.62
N ASN A 74 -1.30 2.46 -5.35
CA ASN A 74 -0.10 3.03 -6.00
C ASN A 74 0.94 3.62 -5.02
N THR A 75 0.68 3.59 -3.70
CA THR A 75 1.71 3.92 -2.69
C THR A 75 2.73 2.81 -2.50
N ILE A 76 2.39 1.59 -2.89
CA ILE A 76 3.29 0.43 -2.81
C ILE A 76 4.36 0.56 -3.90
N ALA A 77 5.62 0.46 -3.49
CA ALA A 77 6.74 0.57 -4.41
C ALA A 77 6.63 -0.47 -5.54
N GLY A 78 6.63 0.01 -6.79
CA GLY A 78 6.48 -0.82 -7.99
C GLY A 78 5.04 -0.92 -8.53
N VAL A 79 4.03 -0.51 -7.77
CA VAL A 79 2.64 -0.42 -8.24
C VAL A 79 2.43 0.94 -8.92
N SER A 80 2.35 0.95 -10.25
CA SER A 80 2.00 2.16 -11.01
C SER A 80 0.50 2.43 -10.99
N ASP A 81 0.08 3.64 -11.41
CA ASP A 81 -1.34 3.99 -11.53
C ASP A 81 -2.10 3.00 -12.42
N ALA A 82 -1.50 2.56 -13.52
CA ALA A 82 -2.10 1.56 -14.42
C ALA A 82 -2.25 0.18 -13.77
N VAL A 83 -1.26 -0.25 -12.96
CA VAL A 83 -1.33 -1.51 -12.21
C VAL A 83 -2.40 -1.42 -11.12
N ALA A 84 -2.45 -0.30 -10.38
CA ALA A 84 -3.45 -0.05 -9.35
C ALA A 84 -4.87 -0.03 -9.93
N GLU A 85 -5.05 0.58 -11.10
CA GLU A 85 -6.31 0.59 -11.85
C GLU A 85 -6.70 -0.83 -12.30
N ALA A 86 -5.77 -1.60 -12.88
CA ALA A 86 -6.03 -2.98 -13.28
C ALA A 86 -6.48 -3.86 -12.11
N ILE A 87 -5.88 -3.68 -10.92
CA ILE A 87 -6.30 -4.37 -9.69
C ILE A 87 -7.73 -3.97 -9.30
N CYS A 88 -8.05 -2.67 -9.34
CA CYS A 88 -9.39 -2.17 -9.00
C CYS A 88 -10.46 -2.68 -9.99
N GLN A 89 -10.18 -2.67 -11.29
CA GLN A 89 -11.08 -3.24 -12.31
C GLN A 89 -11.24 -4.76 -12.15
N ALA A 90 -10.16 -5.47 -11.80
CA ALA A 90 -10.22 -6.90 -11.59
C ALA A 90 -11.12 -7.27 -10.40
N ARG A 91 -11.06 -6.56 -9.27
CA ARG A 91 -11.90 -6.85 -8.09
C ARG A 91 -13.38 -6.51 -8.29
N GLU A 92 -13.74 -5.67 -9.26
CA GLU A 92 -15.14 -5.42 -9.63
C GLU A 92 -15.83 -6.69 -10.17
N GLN A 93 -15.05 -7.65 -10.66
CA GLN A 93 -15.56 -8.95 -11.13
C GLN A 93 -15.86 -9.93 -9.98
N GLY A 94 -15.73 -9.50 -8.72
CA GLY A 94 -15.95 -10.29 -7.50
C GLY A 94 -14.67 -10.54 -6.69
N GLU A 95 -14.78 -11.29 -5.61
CA GLU A 95 -13.62 -11.64 -4.78
C GLU A 95 -12.61 -12.51 -5.55
N PHE A 96 -11.32 -12.37 -5.21
CA PHE A 96 -10.27 -13.23 -5.73
C PHE A 96 -10.24 -14.54 -4.97
N LEU A 97 -10.35 -15.65 -5.69
CA LEU A 97 -10.35 -16.99 -5.10
C LEU A 97 -8.95 -17.47 -4.70
N SER A 98 -7.92 -16.99 -5.41
CA SER A 98 -6.52 -17.28 -5.14
C SER A 98 -5.60 -16.23 -5.75
N ILE A 99 -4.31 -16.29 -5.40
CA ILE A 99 -3.27 -15.45 -6.00
C ILE A 99 -3.14 -15.74 -7.51
N GLU A 100 -3.35 -16.98 -7.95
CA GLU A 100 -3.42 -17.31 -9.38
C GLU A 100 -4.60 -16.60 -10.08
N ASP A 101 -5.78 -16.62 -9.46
CA ASP A 101 -6.96 -15.91 -9.99
C ASP A 101 -6.72 -14.40 -10.04
N PHE A 102 -6.15 -13.84 -8.98
CA PHE A 102 -5.75 -12.43 -8.90
C PHE A 102 -4.79 -12.04 -10.02
N LYS A 103 -3.70 -12.80 -10.20
CA LYS A 103 -2.71 -12.55 -11.27
C LYS A 103 -3.35 -12.57 -12.65
N ARG A 104 -4.22 -13.55 -12.91
CA ARG A 104 -4.89 -13.71 -14.20
C ARG A 104 -5.84 -12.54 -14.48
N ARG A 105 -6.66 -12.15 -13.50
CA ARG A 105 -7.69 -11.11 -13.65
C ARG A 105 -7.09 -9.70 -13.70
N ALA A 106 -6.13 -9.40 -12.83
CA ALA A 106 -5.43 -8.11 -12.81
C ALA A 106 -4.34 -7.99 -13.88
N GLN A 107 -3.99 -9.09 -14.55
CA GLN A 107 -2.93 -9.15 -15.57
C GLN A 107 -1.57 -8.63 -15.09
N ILE A 108 -1.22 -8.91 -13.83
CA ILE A 108 0.02 -8.44 -13.22
C ILE A 108 1.09 -9.54 -13.12
N GLY A 109 2.36 -9.13 -13.25
CA GLY A 109 3.51 -10.03 -13.16
C GLY A 109 3.85 -10.43 -11.72
N THR A 110 4.63 -11.51 -11.57
CA THR A 110 5.03 -12.07 -10.26
C THR A 110 5.74 -11.05 -9.36
N SER A 111 6.60 -10.20 -9.92
CA SER A 111 7.31 -9.19 -9.12
C SER A 111 6.38 -8.20 -8.39
N ILE A 112 5.22 -7.87 -8.97
CA ILE A 112 4.23 -7.00 -8.33
C ILE A 112 3.48 -7.77 -7.24
N VAL A 113 3.15 -9.03 -7.49
CA VAL A 113 2.52 -9.91 -6.50
C VAL A 113 3.39 -10.05 -5.26
N ASP A 114 4.70 -10.27 -5.45
CA ASP A 114 5.63 -10.38 -4.34
C ASP A 114 5.67 -9.09 -3.51
N LYS A 115 5.66 -7.92 -4.18
CA LYS A 115 5.53 -6.62 -3.49
C LYS A 115 4.22 -6.49 -2.72
N LEU A 116 3.09 -6.87 -3.30
CA LEU A 116 1.80 -6.85 -2.61
C LEU A 116 1.78 -7.81 -1.40
N LYS A 117 2.47 -8.95 -1.47
CA LYS A 117 2.66 -9.88 -0.35
C LYS A 117 3.53 -9.28 0.76
N GLU A 118 4.64 -8.62 0.42
CA GLU A 118 5.51 -7.92 1.38
C GLU A 118 4.74 -6.88 2.21
N PHE A 119 3.75 -6.22 1.59
CA PHE A 119 2.87 -5.25 2.24
C PHE A 119 1.60 -5.87 2.87
N ASN A 120 1.51 -7.21 2.94
CA ASN A 120 0.38 -7.97 3.47
C ASN A 120 -0.98 -7.67 2.78
N VAL A 121 -0.97 -7.16 1.55
CA VAL A 121 -2.21 -6.84 0.81
C VAL A 121 -2.95 -8.11 0.37
N LEU A 122 -2.20 -9.19 0.10
CA LEU A 122 -2.74 -10.46 -0.39
C LEU A 122 -2.86 -11.52 0.72
N SER A 123 -2.69 -11.16 2.00
CA SER A 123 -2.62 -12.13 3.11
C SER A 123 -3.90 -12.93 3.34
N ALA A 124 -5.05 -12.42 2.90
CA ALA A 124 -6.35 -13.07 3.02
C ALA A 124 -6.68 -14.03 1.86
N ILE A 125 -5.81 -14.13 0.85
CA ILE A 125 -6.05 -14.91 -0.36
C ILE A 125 -5.14 -16.14 -0.38
N PRO A 126 -5.67 -17.36 -0.62
CA PRO A 126 -4.84 -18.55 -0.73
C PRO A 126 -3.99 -18.54 -2.01
N GLU A 127 -2.88 -19.27 -2.02
CA GLU A 127 -1.98 -19.30 -3.20
C GLU A 127 -2.67 -19.89 -4.45
N THR A 128 -3.49 -20.93 -4.30
CA THR A 128 -4.13 -21.65 -5.42
C THR A 128 -5.59 -22.01 -5.11
N ASN A 129 -6.38 -22.23 -6.16
CA ASN A 129 -7.81 -22.60 -6.08
C ASN A 129 -8.07 -24.09 -5.77
N GLN A 130 -7.14 -24.82 -5.15
CA GLN A 130 -7.24 -26.27 -5.06
C GLN A 130 -8.45 -26.72 -4.21
N VAL A 131 -9.51 -27.16 -4.89
CA VAL A 131 -10.48 -28.12 -4.35
C VAL A 131 -9.86 -29.49 -4.60
N SER A 132 -9.38 -30.14 -3.54
CA SER A 132 -8.81 -31.49 -3.65
C SER A 132 -9.94 -32.48 -3.95
N LEU A 133 -9.85 -33.20 -5.07
CA LEU A 133 -10.76 -34.31 -5.38
C LEU A 133 -10.65 -35.47 -4.36
N PHE A 134 -9.58 -35.50 -3.55
CA PHE A 134 -9.41 -36.43 -2.44
C PHE A 134 -10.13 -36.02 -1.15
N ASP A 135 -10.62 -34.78 -1.03
CA ASP A 135 -11.46 -34.36 0.10
C ASP A 135 -12.96 -34.64 -0.14
N MET A 136 -13.32 -35.11 -1.35
CA MET A 136 -14.69 -35.41 -1.78
C MET A 136 -14.98 -36.91 -1.95
N MET A 137 -14.04 -37.79 -1.57
CA MET A 137 -14.21 -39.25 -1.50
C MET A 137 -14.24 -39.73 -0.06
#